data_AF-R6RGM5-F1
#
_entry.id   AF-R6RGM5-F1
#
_cell.length_a   1.000
_cell.length_b   1.000
_cell.length_c   1.000
_cell.angle_alpha   90.00
_cell.angle_beta   90.00
_cell.angle_gamma   90.00
#
_symmetry.space_group_name_H-M   'P 1'
#
loop_
_entity.id
_entity.type
_entity.pdbx_description
1 polymer ?
#
loop_
_entity_poly.entity_id
_entity_poly.type
_entity_poly.pdbx_seq_one_letter_code
_entity_poly.pdbx_strand_id
1 'polypeptide(L)'
;MDKIIMLTDMSIGDGAILSLVSILMVFAILLIIIGITSLVFKIVRMFEEREKEKNAIVTNEKVSSTPVTKSVEIVDDDMMAAVLVATIDYQSEIKKDVRLISVREVK
;
A
#
# COMPACT_ATOMS: atom_id res chain seq x y z
N MET A 1 -42.31 5.75 43.68
CA MET A 1 -41.66 6.67 42.72
C MET A 1 -40.27 7.12 43.18
N ASP A 2 -39.82 6.74 44.38
CA ASP A 2 -38.59 7.27 45.01
C ASP A 2 -37.30 6.71 44.41
N LYS A 3 -37.34 5.52 43.82
CA LYS A 3 -36.18 4.89 43.16
C LYS A 3 -35.76 5.58 41.85
N ILE A 4 -36.69 6.31 41.21
CA ILE A 4 -36.38 7.11 40.01
C ILE A 4 -35.71 8.43 40.42
N ILE A 5 -36.10 8.99 41.57
CA ILE A 5 -35.52 10.24 42.10
C ILE A 5 -34.10 9.98 42.64
N MET A 6 -33.83 8.82 43.25
CA MET A 6 -32.46 8.43 43.65
C MET A 6 -31.49 8.24 42.47
N LEU A 7 -31.98 7.94 41.27
CA LEU A 7 -31.16 7.93 40.04
C LEU A 7 -30.89 9.35 39.50
N THR A 8 -31.62 10.35 40.01
CA THR A 8 -31.59 11.75 39.55
C THR A 8 -30.70 12.64 40.43
N ASP A 9 -30.30 12.18 41.62
CA ASP A 9 -29.25 12.81 42.43
C ASP A 9 -27.82 12.55 41.88
N MET A 10 -27.71 12.39 40.56
CA MET A 10 -26.43 12.54 39.88
C MET A 10 -26.09 14.02 39.99
N SER A 11 -25.18 14.34 40.90
CA SER A 11 -24.70 15.70 41.13
C SER A 11 -24.38 16.34 39.77
N ILE A 12 -24.66 17.64 39.59
CA ILE A 12 -24.33 18.34 38.33
C ILE A 12 -22.84 18.14 37.95
N GLY A 13 -21.99 17.90 38.97
CA GLY A 13 -20.60 17.51 38.83
C GLY A 13 -20.39 16.15 38.15
N ASP A 14 -21.19 15.13 38.46
CA ASP A 14 -21.10 13.81 37.84
C ASP A 14 -21.44 13.86 36.35
N GLY A 15 -22.47 14.65 35.96
CA GLY A 15 -22.78 14.89 34.55
C GLY A 15 -21.66 15.62 33.81
N ALA A 16 -21.00 16.59 34.47
CA ALA A 16 -19.84 17.29 33.92
C ALA A 16 -18.64 16.36 33.72
N ILE A 17 -18.37 15.47 34.68
CA ILE A 17 -17.31 14.46 34.59
C ILE A 17 -17.61 13.46 33.46
N LEU A 18 -18.86 13.00 33.36
CA LEU A 18 -19.27 12.06 32.32
C LEU A 18 -19.14 12.66 30.91
N SER A 19 -19.52 13.93 30.76
CA SER A 19 -19.33 14.69 29.52
C SER A 19 -17.86 14.86 29.15
N LEU A 20 -17.02 15.21 30.13
CA LEU A 20 -15.57 15.37 29.92
C LEU A 20 -14.91 14.06 29.47
N VAL A 21 -15.27 12.94 30.11
CA VAL A 21 -14.77 11.60 29.74
C VAL A 21 -15.28 11.20 28.36
N SER A 22 -16.53 11.50 28.02
CA SER A 22 -17.11 11.21 26.69
C SER A 22 -16.35 11.95 25.57
N ILE A 23 -16.09 13.24 25.74
CA ILE A 23 -15.29 14.03 24.78
C ILE A 23 -13.88 13.45 24.62
N LEU A 24 -13.24 13.07 25.72
CA LEU A 24 -11.90 12.47 25.69
C LEU A 24 -11.89 11.14 24.93
N MET A 25 -12.91 10.29 25.15
CA MET A 25 -13.06 9.03 24.42
C MET A 25 -13.27 9.24 22.91
N VAL A 26 -14.05 10.24 22.51
CA VAL A 26 -14.24 10.58 21.09
C VAL A 26 -12.90 10.97 20.46
N PHE A 27 -12.13 11.83 21.11
CA PHE A 27 -10.78 12.19 20.65
C PHE A 27 -9.85 10.99 20.56
N ALA A 28 -9.91 10.06 21.52
CA ALA A 28 -9.12 8.83 21.50
C ALA A 28 -9.46 7.97 20.28
N ILE A 29 -10.74 7.79 19.96
CA ILE A 29 -11.19 7.04 18.77
C ILE A 29 -10.73 7.73 17.49
N LEU A 30 -10.86 9.06 17.39
CA LEU A 30 -10.36 9.81 16.23
C LEU A 30 -8.84 9.64 16.07
N LEU A 31 -8.07 9.73 17.15
CA LEU A 31 -6.62 9.52 17.13
C LEU A 31 -6.25 8.11 16.67
N ILE A 32 -7.00 7.10 17.10
CA ILE A 32 -6.80 5.71 16.65
C ILE A 32 -7.04 5.59 15.15
N ILE A 33 -8.13 6.18 14.63
CA ILE A 33 -8.44 6.15 13.19
C ILE A 33 -7.34 6.86 12.38
N ILE A 34 -6.88 8.03 12.84
CA ILE A 34 -5.77 8.76 12.20
C ILE A 34 -4.46 7.95 12.29
N GLY A 35 -4.20 7.29 13.42
CA GLY A 35 -3.04 6.43 13.60
C GLY A 35 -3.04 5.23 12.65
N ILE A 36 -4.19 4.56 12.50
CA ILE A 36 -4.35 3.42 11.58
C ILE A 36 -4.19 3.89 10.14
N THR A 37 -4.89 4.95 9.74
CA THR A 37 -4.80 5.48 8.37
C THR A 37 -3.39 5.99 8.04
N SER A 38 -2.69 6.63 9.00
CA SER A 38 -1.29 7.04 8.85
C SER A 38 -0.34 5.85 8.76
N LEU A 39 -0.56 4.79 9.55
CA LEU A 39 0.25 3.57 9.51
C LEU A 39 0.07 2.80 8.20
N VAL A 40 -1.19 2.68 7.74
CA VAL A 40 -1.52 2.10 6.44
C VAL A 40 -0.96 2.96 5.32
N PHE A 41 -1.08 4.29 5.37
CA PHE A 41 -0.51 5.15 4.35
C PHE A 41 1.03 5.11 4.35
N LYS A 42 1.67 4.99 5.52
CA LYS A 42 3.12 4.83 5.64
C LYS A 42 3.58 3.47 5.13
N ILE A 43 2.84 2.39 5.41
CA ILE A 43 3.17 1.05 4.87
C ILE A 43 2.98 1.05 3.35
N VAL A 44 1.86 1.57 2.85
CA VAL A 44 1.59 1.68 1.41
C VAL A 44 2.64 2.56 0.73
N ARG A 45 3.00 3.71 1.31
CA ARG A 45 4.11 4.54 0.79
C ARG A 45 5.43 3.80 0.80
N MET A 46 5.75 3.01 1.83
CA MET A 46 6.99 2.24 1.87
C MET A 46 6.99 1.12 0.81
N PHE A 47 5.83 0.54 0.49
CA PHE A 47 5.67 -0.41 -0.62
C PHE A 47 5.73 0.29 -1.99
N GLU A 48 5.09 1.45 -2.13
CA GLU A 48 5.09 2.26 -3.35
C GLU A 48 6.46 2.89 -3.58
N GLU A 49 7.21 3.20 -2.53
CA GLU A 49 8.59 3.66 -2.57
C GLU A 49 9.51 2.48 -2.88
N ARG A 50 9.22 1.24 -2.48
CA ARG A 50 9.95 0.06 -3.02
C ARG A 50 9.63 -0.22 -4.49
N GLU A 51 8.42 0.07 -4.97
CA GLU A 51 8.12 0.05 -6.41
C GLU A 51 8.69 1.26 -7.14
N LYS A 52 8.73 2.45 -6.53
CA LYS A 52 9.33 3.67 -7.11
C LYS A 52 10.84 3.66 -6.98
N GLU A 53 11.48 2.97 -6.05
CA GLU A 53 12.93 2.78 -6.05
C GLU A 53 13.30 1.72 -7.10
N LYS A 54 12.49 0.66 -7.28
CA LYS A 54 12.63 -0.23 -8.45
C LYS A 54 12.36 0.45 -9.79
N ASN A 55 11.51 1.48 -9.87
CA ASN A 55 11.20 2.20 -11.11
C ASN A 55 11.98 3.54 -11.28
N ALA A 56 12.52 4.13 -10.22
CA ALA A 56 13.31 5.37 -10.24
C ALA A 56 14.82 5.09 -10.28
N ILE A 57 15.29 3.91 -9.84
CA ILE A 57 16.63 3.44 -10.20
C ILE A 57 16.73 3.24 -11.72
N VAL A 58 15.63 2.87 -12.41
CA VAL A 58 15.63 2.73 -13.88
C VAL A 58 15.61 4.07 -14.62
N THR A 59 15.27 5.19 -13.96
CA THR A 59 15.23 6.51 -14.62
C THR A 59 16.50 7.35 -14.37
N ASN A 60 17.43 6.91 -13.52
CA ASN A 60 18.64 7.69 -13.19
C ASN A 60 19.98 6.96 -13.38
N GLU A 61 20.03 5.88 -14.16
CA GLU A 61 21.30 5.45 -14.75
C GLU A 61 21.48 6.11 -16.11
N LYS A 62 22.13 7.29 -16.04
CA LYS A 62 23.26 7.64 -16.88
C LYS A 62 23.23 6.97 -18.27
N VAL A 63 22.60 7.69 -19.20
CA VAL A 63 22.85 7.58 -20.63
C VAL A 63 24.37 7.58 -20.86
N SER A 64 24.94 6.39 -20.96
CA SER A 64 26.31 6.18 -21.41
C SER A 64 26.32 4.87 -22.19
N SER A 65 26.63 5.03 -23.49
CA SER A 65 26.80 4.00 -24.53
C SER A 65 25.58 3.15 -24.91
N THR A 66 24.86 3.61 -25.94
CA THR A 66 24.35 2.92 -27.16
C THR A 66 24.24 1.38 -27.22
N PRO A 67 23.30 0.78 -28.00
CA PRO A 67 22.33 1.42 -28.90
C PRO A 67 20.88 1.30 -28.41
N VAL A 68 20.04 2.18 -28.94
CA VAL A 68 18.58 2.17 -28.82
C VAL A 68 18.05 0.81 -29.27
N THR A 69 17.92 -0.13 -28.34
CA THR A 69 17.21 -1.38 -28.57
C THR A 69 15.77 -1.07 -28.23
N LYS A 70 14.96 -0.87 -29.27
CA LYS A 70 13.53 -0.58 -29.13
C LYS A 70 12.93 -1.65 -28.20
N SER A 71 12.36 -1.23 -27.08
CA SER A 71 11.45 -2.09 -26.34
C SER A 71 10.36 -2.51 -27.31
N VAL A 72 10.30 -3.79 -27.64
CA VAL A 72 9.28 -4.31 -28.55
C VAL A 72 8.01 -4.43 -27.73
N GLU A 73 6.97 -3.76 -28.19
CA GLU A 73 5.63 -3.90 -27.64
C GLU A 73 5.09 -5.28 -28.05
N ILE A 74 4.39 -5.97 -27.16
CA ILE A 74 3.86 -7.31 -27.45
C ILE A 74 2.65 -7.12 -28.38
N VAL A 75 2.85 -7.27 -29.69
CA VAL A 75 1.79 -7.04 -30.70
C VAL A 75 1.11 -8.34 -31.13
N ASP A 76 1.83 -9.47 -31.10
CA ASP A 76 1.36 -10.75 -31.65
C ASP A 76 0.99 -11.75 -30.54
N ASP A 77 -0.09 -12.51 -30.77
CA ASP A 77 -0.59 -13.52 -29.81
C ASP A 77 0.44 -14.63 -29.55
N ASP A 78 1.16 -15.06 -30.59
CA ASP A 78 2.21 -16.07 -30.48
C ASP A 78 3.40 -15.56 -29.63
N MET A 79 3.74 -14.28 -29.76
CA MET A 79 4.80 -13.64 -28.97
C MET A 79 4.37 -13.53 -27.49
N MET A 80 3.10 -13.24 -27.23
CA MET A 80 2.57 -13.22 -25.86
C MET A 80 2.63 -14.62 -25.23
N ALA A 81 2.21 -15.66 -25.97
CA ALA A 81 2.28 -17.03 -25.51
C ALA A 81 3.72 -17.45 -25.20
N ALA A 82 4.67 -17.12 -26.08
CA ALA A 82 6.09 -17.44 -25.88
C ALA A 82 6.67 -16.77 -24.63
N VAL A 83 6.35 -15.49 -24.40
CA VAL A 83 6.82 -14.74 -23.22
C VAL A 83 6.25 -15.31 -21.93
N LEU A 84 4.97 -15.68 -21.92
CA LEU A 84 4.33 -16.28 -20.75
C LEU A 84 4.91 -17.66 -20.44
N VAL A 85 5.09 -18.52 -21.45
CA VAL A 85 5.70 -19.84 -21.29
C VAL A 85 7.13 -19.71 -20.76
N ALA A 86 7.94 -18.83 -21.36
CA ALA A 86 9.31 -18.58 -20.89
C ALA A 86 9.35 -18.07 -19.44
N THR A 87 8.39 -17.22 -19.04
CA THR A 87 8.29 -16.72 -17.67
C THR A 87 7.91 -17.83 -16.70
N ILE A 88 6.99 -18.72 -17.07
CA ILE A 88 6.56 -19.86 -16.26
C ILE A 88 7.70 -20.87 -16.11
N ASP A 89 8.40 -21.20 -17.19
CA ASP A 89 9.54 -22.12 -17.17
C ASP A 89 10.64 -21.59 -16.26
N TYR A 90 10.97 -20.31 -16.40
CA TYR A 90 11.97 -19.66 -15.55
C TYR A 90 11.51 -19.62 -14.08
N GLN A 91 10.25 -19.25 -13.81
CA GLN A 91 9.69 -19.27 -12.45
C GLN A 91 9.76 -20.67 -11.82
N SER A 92 9.49 -21.71 -12.59
CA SER A 92 9.57 -23.11 -12.16
C SER A 92 10.98 -23.50 -11.71
N GLU A 93 12.01 -23.00 -12.41
CA GLU A 93 13.41 -23.28 -12.10
C GLU A 93 13.87 -22.60 -10.80
N ILE A 94 13.59 -21.31 -10.65
CA ILE A 94 14.05 -20.51 -9.49
C ILE A 94 13.12 -20.57 -8.27
N LYS A 95 11.88 -21.07 -8.42
CA LYS A 95 10.86 -21.21 -7.35
C LYS A 95 10.66 -19.95 -6.51
N LYS A 96 10.80 -18.79 -7.14
CA LYS A 96 10.64 -17.46 -6.54
C LYS A 96 9.75 -16.62 -7.45
N ASP A 97 9.27 -15.51 -6.93
CA ASP A 97 8.45 -14.59 -7.72
C ASP A 97 9.29 -13.92 -8.82
N VAL A 98 8.80 -13.95 -10.06
CA VAL A 98 9.50 -13.46 -11.26
C VAL A 98 8.62 -12.40 -11.92
N ARG A 99 9.20 -11.24 -12.23
CA ARG A 99 8.54 -10.15 -12.95
C ARG A 99 9.27 -9.89 -14.27
N LEU A 100 8.51 -9.87 -15.37
CA LEU A 100 9.01 -9.49 -16.69
C LEU A 100 9.31 -7.97 -16.70
N ILE A 101 10.54 -7.56 -17.03
CA ILE A 101 10.95 -6.14 -17.07
C ILE A 101 10.94 -5.60 -18.51
N SER A 102 11.51 -6.34 -19.46
CA SER A 102 11.52 -5.95 -20.87
C SER A 102 11.71 -7.16 -21.78
N VAL A 103 11.05 -7.16 -22.92
CA VAL A 103 11.31 -8.11 -24.02
C VAL A 103 12.16 -7.39 -25.06
N ARG A 104 13.27 -8.02 -25.47
CA ARG A 104 14.19 -7.49 -26.48
C ARG A 104 14.31 -8.49 -27.62
N GLU A 105 14.16 -8.02 -28.85
CA GLU A 105 14.49 -8.78 -30.05
C GLU A 105 16.01 -8.88 -30.17
N VAL A 106 16.52 -10.09 -30.36
CA VAL A 106 17.93 -10.33 -30.70
C VAL A 106 17.97 -10.64 -32.21
N LYS A 107 18.66 -9.78 -32.95
CA LYS A 107 18.96 -9.98 -34.38
C LYS A 107 20.25 -10.77 -34.56
#